data_AF-A0A6I1HJN1-F1
#
_entry.id   AF-A0A6I1HJN1-F1
#
_cell.length_a   1.000
_cell.length_b   1.000
_cell.length_c   1.000
_cell.angle_alpha   90.00
_cell.angle_beta   90.00
_cell.angle_gamma   90.00
#
_symmetry.space_group_name_H-M   'P 1'
#
loop_
_entity.id
_entity.type
_entity.pdbx_description
1 polymer ?
#
loop_
_entity_poly.entity_id
_entity_poly.type
_entity_poly.pdbx_seq_one_letter_code
_entity_poly.pdbx_strand_id
1 'polypeptide(L)'
;MTTGKLDNTAGRIAANSANLALNATVLTNVNGKLEHAGAGILAINAGQFNNQFGKITGNGKLDIRAATFDHRNAMTVANQLTVNA
;
A
#
# COMPACT_ATOMS: atom_id res chain seq x y z
N MET A 1 6.38 -15.41 10.62
CA MET A 1 5.33 -14.76 11.41
C MET A 1 4.16 -14.49 10.48
N THR A 2 2.99 -15.07 10.73
CA THR A 2 1.78 -14.86 9.89
C THR A 2 1.18 -13.51 10.28
N THR A 3 1.59 -12.46 9.57
CA THR A 3 0.92 -11.15 9.67
C THR A 3 -0.52 -11.31 9.18
N GLY A 4 -1.51 -10.86 9.95
CA GLY A 4 -2.94 -11.07 9.64
C GLY A 4 -3.43 -10.29 8.41
N LYS A 5 -4.76 -10.17 8.28
CA LYS A 5 -5.38 -9.33 7.26
C LYS A 5 -5.35 -7.86 7.68
N LEU A 6 -4.93 -6.97 6.79
CA LEU A 6 -5.12 -5.52 6.91
C LEU A 6 -6.25 -5.10 5.96
N ASP A 7 -7.34 -4.57 6.50
CA ASP A 7 -8.49 -4.10 5.72
C ASP A 7 -8.65 -2.58 5.86
N ASN A 8 -8.51 -1.88 4.75
CA ASN A 8 -8.74 -0.45 4.60
C ASN A 8 -9.81 -0.17 3.52
N THR A 9 -10.80 -1.06 3.38
CA THR A 9 -11.89 -0.89 2.42
C THR A 9 -12.71 0.36 2.74
N ALA A 10 -12.86 1.26 1.75
CA ALA A 10 -13.50 2.58 1.92
C ALA A 10 -12.92 3.43 3.07
N GLY A 11 -11.75 3.04 3.60
CA GLY A 11 -11.10 3.64 4.75
C GLY A 11 -10.00 4.61 4.35
N ARG A 12 -9.29 5.11 5.36
CA ARG A 12 -8.13 5.97 5.21
C ARG A 12 -7.05 5.61 6.20
N ILE A 13 -5.86 5.25 5.69
CA ILE A 13 -4.63 5.16 6.45
C ILE A 13 -3.75 6.33 6.03
N ALA A 14 -3.36 7.18 6.98
CA ALA A 14 -2.47 8.30 6.74
C ALA A 14 -1.34 8.30 7.77
N ALA A 15 -0.10 8.46 7.31
CA ALA A 15 1.08 8.54 8.16
C ALA A 15 2.07 9.59 7.64
N ASN A 16 2.74 10.28 8.57
CA ASN A 16 3.80 11.24 8.29
C ASN A 16 5.11 10.89 9.03
N SER A 17 5.34 9.60 9.26
CA SER A 17 6.62 9.09 9.74
C SER A 17 7.67 9.13 8.63
N ALA A 18 8.96 9.10 8.97
CA ALA A 18 10.03 9.00 7.97
C ALA A 18 9.82 7.78 7.05
N ASN A 19 9.51 6.62 7.64
CA ASN A 19 9.20 5.38 6.93
C ASN A 19 7.89 4.77 7.48
N LEU A 20 7.17 4.03 6.63
CA LEU A 20 6.01 3.23 7.00
C LEU A 20 6.15 1.83 6.37
N ALA A 21 5.95 0.77 7.17
CA ALA A 21 5.93 -0.60 6.68
C ALA A 21 4.58 -1.26 7.01
N LEU A 22 3.88 -1.75 5.98
CA LEU A 22 2.65 -2.53 6.10
C LEU A 22 2.95 -3.97 5.71
N ASN A 23 2.82 -4.89 6.66
CA ASN A 23 3.05 -6.32 6.43
C ASN A 23 1.76 -7.08 6.75
N ALA A 24 1.23 -7.83 5.78
CA ALA A 24 -0.03 -8.57 5.92
C ALA A 24 -0.05 -9.82 5.03
N THR A 25 -0.77 -10.88 5.39
CA THR A 25 -1.03 -11.97 4.43
C THR A 25 -1.99 -11.50 3.34
N VAL A 26 -2.98 -10.69 3.72
CA VAL A 26 -3.91 -10.03 2.80
C VAL A 26 -3.99 -8.56 3.16
N LEU A 27 -3.71 -7.68 2.21
CA LEU A 27 -3.90 -6.24 2.34
C LEU A 27 -4.98 -5.80 1.36
N THR A 28 -6.09 -5.30 1.88
CA THR A 28 -7.20 -4.75 1.10
C THR A 28 -7.25 -3.23 1.28
N ASN A 29 -7.17 -2.48 0.19
CA ASN A 29 -7.36 -1.03 0.11
C ASN A 29 -8.41 -0.68 -0.96
N VAL A 30 -9.45 -1.51 -1.08
CA VAL A 30 -10.50 -1.35 -2.10
C VAL A 30 -11.36 -0.12 -1.81
N ASN A 31 -11.50 0.79 -2.77
CA ASN A 31 -12.09 2.12 -2.55
C ASN A 31 -11.45 2.93 -1.40
N GLY A 32 -10.29 2.48 -0.90
CA GLY A 32 -9.61 3.04 0.25
C GLY A 32 -8.53 4.05 -0.15
N LYS A 33 -8.00 4.75 0.85
CA LYS A 33 -6.88 5.69 0.70
C LYS A 33 -5.72 5.31 1.61
N LEU A 34 -4.52 5.23 1.06
CA LEU A 34 -3.27 5.07 1.80
C LEU A 34 -2.34 6.25 1.46
N GLU A 35 -2.01 7.04 2.46
CA GLU A 35 -1.25 8.28 2.29
C GLU A 35 -0.02 8.27 3.21
N HIS A 36 1.17 8.27 2.62
CA HIS A 36 2.44 8.42 3.33
C HIS A 36 3.09 9.75 2.94
N ALA A 37 3.00 10.73 3.84
CA ALA A 37 3.52 12.08 3.63
C ALA A 37 5.03 12.20 3.90
N GLY A 38 5.64 11.18 4.52
CA GLY A 38 7.07 11.16 4.78
C GLY A 38 7.90 10.99 3.52
N ALA A 39 9.08 11.60 3.49
CA ALA A 39 9.98 11.57 2.33
C ALA A 39 10.78 10.25 2.19
N GLY A 40 10.68 9.34 3.16
CA GLY A 40 11.36 8.04 3.13
C GLY A 40 10.57 6.98 2.38
N ILE A 41 10.48 5.78 2.96
CA ILE A 41 9.92 4.61 2.27
C ILE A 41 8.56 4.23 2.83
N LEU A 42 7.57 4.10 1.95
CA LEU A 42 6.38 3.30 2.16
C LEU A 42 6.62 1.89 1.61
N ALA A 43 6.81 0.92 2.50
CA ALA A 43 6.97 -0.49 2.16
C ALA A 43 5.66 -1.24 2.39
N ILE A 44 5.13 -1.86 1.34
CA ILE A 44 3.96 -2.73 1.41
C ILE A 44 4.43 -4.15 1.08
N ASN A 45 4.27 -5.07 2.02
CA ASN A 45 4.60 -6.47 1.84
C ASN A 45 3.34 -7.31 2.13
N ALA A 46 2.80 -7.92 1.09
CA ALA A 46 1.57 -8.70 1.16
C ALA A 46 1.73 -10.09 0.53
N GLY A 47 0.96 -11.08 1.01
CA GLY A 47 0.70 -12.27 0.19
C GLY A 47 -0.23 -11.89 -0.96
N GLN A 48 -1.40 -11.38 -0.61
CA GLN A 48 -2.39 -10.85 -1.54
C GLN A 48 -2.60 -9.35 -1.32
N PHE A 49 -2.49 -8.58 -2.40
CA PHE A 49 -2.72 -7.14 -2.39
C PHE A 49 -3.90 -6.78 -3.28
N ASN A 50 -4.98 -6.28 -2.66
CA ASN A 50 -6.21 -5.88 -3.33
C ASN A 50 -6.39 -4.36 -3.23
N ASN A 51 -6.19 -3.65 -4.33
CA ASN A 51 -6.27 -2.18 -4.36
C ASN A 51 -7.29 -1.66 -5.38
N GLN A 52 -8.30 -2.45 -5.74
CA GLN A 52 -9.29 -2.05 -6.76
C GLN A 52 -9.97 -0.74 -6.38
N PHE A 53 -10.03 0.23 -7.30
CA PHE A 53 -10.58 1.58 -7.04
C PHE A 53 -9.90 2.33 -5.87
N GLY A 54 -8.79 1.80 -5.35
CA GLY A 54 -8.05 2.37 -4.24
C GLY A 54 -7.08 3.45 -4.70
N LYS A 55 -6.71 4.33 -3.76
CA LYS A 55 -5.68 5.36 -3.99
C LYS A 55 -4.51 5.17 -3.02
N ILE A 56 -3.31 5.25 -3.57
CA ILE A 56 -2.07 5.26 -2.79
C ILE A 56 -1.27 6.51 -3.17
N THR A 57 -0.82 7.25 -2.17
CA THR A 57 0.00 8.45 -2.34
C THR A 57 1.20 8.37 -1.40
N GLY A 58 2.39 8.25 -1.97
CA GLY A 58 3.66 8.33 -1.25
C GLY A 58 4.41 9.60 -1.62
N ASN A 59 5.00 10.28 -0.65
CA ASN A 59 5.84 11.46 -0.93
C ASN A 59 7.28 11.07 -1.31
N GLY A 60 7.80 9.97 -0.72
CA GLY A 60 9.09 9.40 -1.06
C GLY A 60 9.02 8.20 -2.01
N LYS A 61 9.69 7.11 -1.63
CA LYS A 61 9.68 5.84 -2.36
C LYS A 61 8.50 4.98 -1.90
N LEU A 62 7.78 4.42 -2.87
CA LEU A 62 6.80 3.36 -2.65
C LEU A 62 7.37 2.03 -3.17
N ASP A 63 7.46 1.04 -2.29
CA ASP A 63 7.93 -0.31 -2.59
C ASP A 63 6.83 -1.33 -2.26
N ILE A 64 6.25 -1.95 -3.29
CA ILE A 64 5.18 -2.94 -3.14
C ILE A 64 5.72 -4.31 -3.51
N ARG A 65 5.61 -5.26 -2.57
CA ARG A 65 5.86 -6.69 -2.77
C ARG A 65 4.58 -7.46 -2.51
N ALA A 66 4.13 -8.22 -3.50
CA ALA A 66 2.95 -9.07 -3.39
C ALA A 66 3.19 -10.41 -4.10
N ALA A 67 2.53 -11.49 -3.68
CA ALA A 67 2.46 -12.72 -4.49
C ALA A 67 1.28 -12.70 -5.47
N THR A 68 0.22 -11.97 -5.12
CA THR A 68 -0.89 -11.66 -6.03
C THR A 68 -1.23 -10.17 -5.93
N PHE A 69 -1.39 -9.51 -7.07
CA PHE A 69 -1.53 -8.06 -7.14
C PHE A 69 -2.75 -7.67 -7.98
N ASP A 70 -3.79 -7.14 -7.35
CA ASP A 70 -4.95 -6.57 -8.04
C ASP A 70 -4.98 -5.05 -7.87
N HIS A 71 -4.77 -4.33 -8.97
CA HIS A 71 -4.70 -2.87 -9.02
C HIS A 71 -5.67 -2.25 -10.02
N ARG A 72 -6.75 -2.96 -10.35
CA ARG A 72 -7.71 -2.52 -11.38
C ARG A 72 -8.43 -1.23 -10.96
N ASN A 73 -8.54 -0.28 -11.88
CA ASN A 73 -9.18 1.03 -11.66
C ASN A 73 -8.60 1.84 -10.49
N ALA A 74 -7.37 1.52 -10.08
CA ALA A 74 -6.72 2.14 -8.94
C ALA A 74 -5.75 3.25 -9.37
N MET A 75 -5.34 4.09 -8.41
CA MET A 75 -4.36 5.14 -8.63
C MET A 75 -3.22 5.04 -7.62
N THR A 76 -1.99 5.05 -8.11
CA THR A 76 -0.78 5.12 -7.28
C THR A 76 0.11 6.26 -7.75
N VAL A 77 0.51 7.11 -6.81
CA VAL A 77 1.46 8.20 -7.04
C VAL A 77 2.56 8.11 -6.00
N ALA A 78 3.81 8.14 -6.44
CA ALA A 78 4.99 8.25 -5.59
C ALA A 78 6.13 8.92 -6.37
N ASN A 79 7.11 9.51 -5.67
CA ASN A 79 8.30 10.06 -6.32
C ASN A 79 9.12 8.95 -7.00
N GLN A 80 9.17 7.77 -6.37
CA GLN A 80 9.69 6.55 -6.97
C GLN A 80 8.74 5.40 -6.65
N LEU A 81 8.39 4.61 -7.66
CA LEU A 81 7.57 3.41 -7.52
C LEU A 81 8.39 2.16 -7.89
N THR A 82 8.36 1.15 -7.03
CA THR A 82 8.86 -0.19 -7.30
C THR A 82 7.75 -1.19 -6.99
N VAL A 83 7.51 -2.12 -7.92
CA VAL A 83 6.53 -3.20 -7.76
C VAL A 83 7.22 -4.52 -8.07
N ASN A 84 7.10 -5.48 -7.16
CA ASN A 84 7.47 -6.87 -7.33
C ASN A 84 6.24 -7.72 -7.00
N ALA A 85 5.58 -8.23 -8.04
CA ALA A 85 4.28 -8.86 -7.98
C ALA A 85 4.21 -10.06 -8.91
#